data_AF-A0A2U3ESG7-F1
#
_entry.id   AF-A0A2U3ESG7-F1
#
_cell.length_a   1.000
_cell.length_b   1.000
_cell.length_c   1.000
_cell.angle_alpha   90.00
_cell.angle_beta   90.00
_cell.angle_gamma   90.00
#
_symmetry.space_group_name_H-M   'P 1'
#
loop_
_entity.id
_entity.type
_entity.pdbx_description
1 polymer ?
#
loop_
_entity_poly.entity_id
_entity_poly.type
_entity_poly.pdbx_seq_one_letter_code
_entity_poly.pdbx_strand_id
1 'polypeptide(L)' 'MATMKDVARMAGVSTSTVSHVINNDRFVSEAIREKVEAAVKELNYAPSALARSLKLNQT' A
#
# COMPACT_ATOMS: atom_id res chain seq x y z
N MET A 1 -6.06 -11.55 -6.95
CA MET A 1 -5.94 -10.72 -5.73
C MET A 1 -4.57 -10.07 -5.75
N ALA A 2 -4.49 -8.76 -5.95
CA ALA A 2 -3.23 -8.05 -5.84
C ALA A 2 -2.75 -8.09 -4.38
N THR A 3 -1.46 -8.34 -4.18
CA THR A 3 -0.82 -8.35 -2.86
C THR A 3 0.15 -7.18 -2.72
N MET A 4 0.56 -6.85 -1.49
CA MET A 4 1.60 -5.81 -1.28
C MET A 4 2.91 -6.13 -2.03
N LYS A 5 3.19 -7.42 -2.27
CA LYS A 5 4.35 -7.86 -3.08
C LYS A 5 4.21 -7.44 -4.54
N ASP A 6 3.01 -7.50 -5.10
CA ASP A 6 2.77 -7.11 -6.49
C ASP A 6 2.86 -5.60 -6.65
N VAL A 7 2.30 -4.85 -5.69
CA VAL A 7 2.42 -3.38 -5.63
C VAL A 7 3.89 -2.96 -5.50
N ALA A 8 4.65 -3.63 -4.64
CA ALA A 8 6.08 -3.39 -4.46
C ALA A 8 6.86 -3.63 -5.76
N ARG A 9 6.63 -4.77 -6.43
CA ARG A 9 7.27 -5.10 -7.71
C ARG A 9 6.94 -4.08 -8.80
N MET A 10 5.69 -3.63 -8.86
CA MET A 10 5.22 -2.71 -9.89
C MET A 10 5.69 -1.27 -9.68
N ALA A 11 5.69 -0.79 -8.43
CA ALA A 11 6.25 0.51 -8.08
C ALA A 11 7.80 0.53 -8.07
N GLY A 12 8.45 -0.63 -8.21
CA GLY A 12 9.91 -0.77 -8.18
C GLY A 12 10.50 -0.52 -6.79
N VAL A 13 9.75 -0.83 -5.73
CA VAL A 13 10.15 -0.63 -4.34
C VAL A 13 10.05 -1.91 -3.53
N SER A 14 10.64 -1.92 -2.33
CA SER A 14 10.51 -3.04 -1.40
C SER A 14 9.14 -3.05 -0.73
N THR A 15 8.66 -4.24 -0.32
CA THR A 15 7.44 -4.39 0.49
C THR A 15 7.50 -3.58 1.79
N SER A 16 8.69 -3.43 2.37
CA SER A 16 8.94 -2.55 3.53
C SER A 16 8.61 -1.09 3.20
N THR A 17 8.99 -0.61 2.01
CA THR A 17 8.69 0.76 1.56
C THR A 17 7.20 0.96 1.37
N VAL A 18 6.50 -0.01 0.77
CA VAL A 18 5.03 0.02 0.66
C VAL A 18 4.37 0.08 2.05
N SER A 19 4.88 -0.70 3.01
CA SER A 19 4.41 -0.66 4.41
C SER A 19 4.63 0.72 5.05
N HIS A 20 5.80 1.35 4.85
CA HIS A 20 6.05 2.70 5.35
C HIS A 20 5.19 3.76 4.68
N VAL A 21 4.89 3.62 3.38
CA VAL A 21 4.01 4.53 2.63
C VAL A 21 2.57 4.44 3.16
N ILE A 22 2.08 3.22 3.39
CA ILE A 22 0.73 2.98 3.91
C ILE A 22 0.61 3.43 5.37
N ASN A 23 1.62 3.14 6.21
CA ASN A 23 1.63 3.51 7.62
C ASN A 23 2.11 4.94 7.89
N ASN A 24 2.58 5.67 6.88
CA ASN A 24 3.19 7.01 7.01
C ASN A 24 4.34 7.09 8.05
N ASP A 25 5.03 5.97 8.27
CA ASP A 25 6.03 5.83 9.35
C ASP A 25 7.38 6.47 8.98
N ARG A 26 7.66 6.64 7.68
CA ARG A 26 8.95 7.15 7.19
C ARG A 26 8.77 8.17 6.08
N PHE A 27 9.66 9.16 6.01
CA PHE A 27 9.74 10.10 4.89
C PHE A 27 10.10 9.34 3.62
N VAL A 28 9.09 9.06 2.80
CA VAL A 28 9.22 8.59 1.43
C VAL A 28 9.14 9.78 0.50
N SER A 29 10.02 9.80 -0.50
CA SER A 29 9.97 10.83 -1.55
C SER A 29 8.62 10.78 -2.26
N GLU A 30 8.05 11.94 -2.61
CA GLU A 30 6.79 12.04 -3.35
C GLU A 30 6.81 11.20 -4.63
N ALA A 31 7.93 11.16 -5.35
CA ALA A 31 8.10 10.32 -6.53
C ALA A 31 7.87 8.81 -6.25
N ILE A 32 8.19 8.33 -5.04
CA ILE A 32 7.95 6.95 -4.64
C ILE A 32 6.48 6.77 -4.23
N ARG A 33 5.92 7.71 -3.48
CA ARG A 33 4.51 7.68 -3.10
C ARG A 33 3.62 7.63 -4.34
N GLU A 34 3.89 8.46 -5.33
CA GLU A 34 3.11 8.56 -6.57
C GLU A 34 3.19 7.26 -7.39
N LYS A 35 4.37 6.64 -7.48
CA LYS A 35 4.54 5.31 -8.09
C LYS A 35 3.76 4.22 -7.35
N VAL A 36 3.79 4.25 -6.02
CA VAL A 36 3.03 3.30 -5.20
C VAL A 36 1.53 3.54 -5.37
N GLU A 37 1.05 4.78 -5.34
CA GLU A 37 -0.36 5.11 -5.60
C GLU A 37 -0.82 4.69 -7.00
N ALA A 38 -0.01 4.93 -8.02
CA ALA A 38 -0.28 4.48 -9.38
C ALA A 38 -0.37 2.95 -9.47
N ALA A 39 0.62 2.24 -8.90
CA ALA A 39 0.62 0.78 -8.86
C ALA A 39 -0.56 0.21 -8.05
N VAL A 40 -0.92 0.85 -6.93
CA VAL A 40 -2.08 0.51 -6.10
C VAL A 40 -3.37 0.64 -6.90
N LYS A 41 -3.51 1.74 -7.65
CA LYS A 41 -4.68 2.01 -8.49
C LYS A 41 -4.76 1.04 -9.69
N GLU A 42 -3.63 0.77 -10.33
CA GLU A 42 -3.55 -0.12 -11.50
C GLU A 42 -3.78 -1.59 -11.14
N LEU A 43 -3.25 -2.03 -10.00
CA LEU A 43 -3.48 -3.37 -9.47
C LEU A 43 -4.85 -3.53 -8.80
N ASN A 44 -5.63 -2.44 -8.74
CA ASN A 44 -6.86 -2.35 -7.95
C ASN A 44 -6.64 -2.87 -6.52
N TYR A 45 -5.44 -2.64 -5.99
CA TYR A 45 -5.05 -2.98 -4.63
C TYR A 45 -5.75 -2.01 -3.70
N ALA A 46 -7.04 -2.21 -3.46
CA ALA A 46 -7.68 -1.54 -2.36
C ALA A 46 -7.09 -2.15 -1.08
N PRO A 47 -6.34 -1.42 -0.24
CA PRO A 47 -6.18 -1.83 1.15
C PRO A 47 -7.61 -1.85 1.68
N SER A 48 -8.17 -3.06 1.73
CA SER A 48 -9.60 -3.26 1.73
C SER A 48 -10.19 -2.39 2.85
N ALA A 49 -10.99 -1.40 2.50
CA ALA A 49 -11.74 -0.63 3.50
C ALA A 49 -12.57 -1.60 4.38
N LEU A 50 -12.93 -2.77 3.81
CA LEU A 50 -13.48 -3.94 4.51
C LEU A 50 -12.55 -4.56 5.58
N ALA A 51 -11.23 -4.56 5.38
CA ALA A 51 -10.26 -5.02 6.39
C ALA A 51 -10.10 -4.00 7.54
N ARG A 52 -10.29 -2.71 7.25
CA ARG A 52 -10.27 -1.65 8.26
C ARG A 52 -11.54 -1.69 9.13
N SER A 53 -12.71 -1.94 8.55
CA SER A 53 -13.95 -2.12 9.32
C SER A 53 -13.98 -3.41 10.15
N LEU A 54 -13.26 -4.46 9.75
CA LEU A 54 -13.19 -5.70 10.53
C LEU A 54 -12.33 -5.54 11.81
N LYS A 55 -11.35 -4.63 11.83
CA LYS A 55 -10.48 -4.39 13.00
C LYS A 55 -11.05 -3.37 13.99
N LEU A 56 -12.07 -2.61 13.62
CA LEU A 56 -12.76 -1.66 14.50
C LEU A 56 -13.90 -2.30 15.33
N ASN A 57 -14.17 -3.60 15.15
CA ASN A 57 -15.28 -4.28 15.82
C ASN A 57 -14.89 -5.52 16.62
N GLN A 58 -13.61 -5.68 16.96
CA GLN A 58 -13.24 -6.52 18.10
C GLN A 58 -13.34 -5.66 19.36
N THR A 59 -14.46 -5.87 20.06
CA THR A 59 -14.75 -5.64 21.48
C THR A 59 -13.59 -5.17 22.36
#